data_AF-N2BA63-F1
#
_entry.id   AF-N2BA63-F1
#
_cell.length_a   1.000
_cell.length_b   1.000
_cell.length_c   1.000
_cell.angle_alpha   90.00
_cell.angle_beta   90.00
_cell.angle_gamma   90.00
#
_symmetry.space_group_name_H-M   'P 1'
#
loop_
_entity.id
_entity.type
_entity.pdbx_description
1 polymer ?
#
loop_
_entity_poly.entity_id
_entity_poly.type
_entity_poly.pdbx_seq_one_letter_code
_entity_poly.pdbx_strand_id
1 'polypeptide(L)'
;MIYTADELNNADRDELIGIILSLQKNIARMTQNQELILEQIAILRGQRFGRHSEKMNVIDGQMSLFFNEPEATASEPGTQAEEPDFEEVVIRRKKKQKGKREDDLKGMPVTVIKHEMSEEELKEAFPDGKYKRLPDEVYKRLEFHPASFE
;
A
#
# COMPACT_ATOMS: atom_id res chain seq x y z
N MET A 1 10.77 -6.49 28.57
CA MET A 1 11.28 -6.26 29.93
C MET A 1 10.11 -6.41 30.88
N ILE A 2 10.19 -7.34 31.81
CA ILE A 2 9.19 -7.51 32.87
C ILE A 2 9.86 -6.93 34.11
N TYR A 3 9.34 -5.82 34.61
CA TYR A 3 9.85 -5.18 35.81
C TYR A 3 9.14 -5.77 37.04
N THR A 4 9.89 -6.00 38.10
CA THR A 4 9.35 -6.48 39.38
C THR A 4 8.77 -5.32 40.20
N ALA A 5 7.82 -5.60 41.10
CA ALA A 5 7.18 -4.57 41.91
C ALA A 5 8.19 -3.75 42.74
N ASP A 6 9.27 -4.39 43.21
CA ASP A 6 10.33 -3.76 44.00
C ASP A 6 11.20 -2.82 43.15
N GLU A 7 11.41 -3.14 41.87
CA GLU A 7 12.11 -2.25 40.93
C GLU A 7 11.26 -1.03 40.56
N LEU A 8 9.94 -1.19 40.39
CA LEU A 8 9.04 -0.06 40.13
C LEU A 8 8.90 0.87 41.35
N ASN A 9 8.89 0.32 42.56
CA ASN A 9 8.75 1.13 43.77
C ASN A 9 9.98 2.00 44.07
N ASN A 10 11.15 1.61 43.57
CA ASN A 10 12.41 2.35 43.74
C ASN A 10 12.76 3.23 42.53
N ALA A 11 12.00 3.15 41.43
CA ALA A 11 12.25 3.92 40.22
C ALA A 11 11.80 5.38 40.35
N ASP A 12 12.48 6.27 39.64
CA ASP A 12 12.14 7.69 39.63
C ASP A 12 10.84 7.93 38.83
N ARG A 13 10.13 9.03 39.14
CA ARG A 13 8.84 9.35 38.52
C ARG A 13 8.95 9.46 37.00
N ASP A 14 10.04 10.03 36.50
CA ASP A 14 10.27 10.20 35.06
C ASP A 14 10.56 8.86 34.37
N GLU A 15 11.25 7.93 35.05
CA GLU A 15 11.47 6.56 34.56
C GLU A 15 10.15 5.78 34.49
N LEU A 16 9.30 5.91 35.50
CA LEU A 16 7.97 5.31 35.53
C LEU A 16 7.09 5.82 34.37
N ILE A 17 7.11 7.13 34.11
CA ILE A 17 6.39 7.72 32.96
C ILE A 17 6.91 7.14 31.64
N GLY A 18 8.24 7.05 31.48
CA GLY A 18 8.87 6.45 30.29
C GLY A 18 8.45 5.00 30.07
N ILE A 19 8.45 4.20 31.15
CA ILE A 19 8.01 2.80 31.12
C ILE A 19 6.53 2.71 30.72
N ILE A 20 5.64 3.48 31.35
CA ILE A 20 4.20 3.47 31.05
C ILE A 20 3.93 3.86 29.59
N LEU A 21 4.60 4.90 29.07
CA LEU A 21 4.47 5.31 27.68
C LEU A 21 4.94 4.21 26.71
N SER A 22 6.02 3.49 27.05
CA SER A 22 6.50 2.37 26.25
C SER A 22 5.51 1.20 26.25
N LEU A 23 4.89 0.90 27.41
CA LEU A 23 3.89 -0.15 27.55
C LEU A 23 2.61 0.21 26.79
N GLN A 24 2.15 1.46 26.86
CA GLN A 24 0.99 1.93 26.08
C GLN A 24 1.22 1.76 24.57
N LYS A 25 2.40 2.15 24.07
CA LYS A 25 2.78 1.96 22.65
C LYS A 25 2.82 0.47 22.28
N ASN A 26 3.36 -0.38 23.15
CA ASN A 26 3.43 -1.83 22.90
C ASN A 26 2.04 -2.47 22.88
N ILE A 27 1.15 -2.09 23.82
CA ILE A 27 -0.23 -2.58 23.85
C ILE A 27 -0.97 -2.17 22.57
N ALA A 28 -0.89 -0.89 22.18
CA ALA A 28 -1.55 -0.41 20.96
C ALA A 28 -1.04 -1.12 19.69
N ARG A 29 0.26 -1.41 19.61
CA ARG A 29 0.83 -2.21 18.52
C ARG A 29 0.35 -3.65 18.55
N MET A 30 0.29 -4.27 19.73
CA MET A 30 -0.20 -5.65 19.88
C MET A 30 -1.66 -5.77 19.48
N THR A 31 -2.52 -4.83 19.87
CA THR A 31 -3.95 -4.86 19.52
C THR A 31 -4.15 -4.69 18.01
N GLN A 32 -3.43 -3.77 17.36
CA GLN A 32 -3.46 -3.62 15.90
C GLN A 32 -3.02 -4.90 15.19
N ASN A 33 -1.94 -5.54 15.66
CA ASN A 33 -1.49 -6.80 15.08
C ASN A 33 -2.51 -7.93 15.26
N GLN A 34 -3.22 -7.96 16.40
CA GLN A 34 -4.29 -8.93 16.63
C GLN A 34 -5.45 -8.75 15.64
N GLU A 35 -5.88 -7.51 15.39
CA GLU A 35 -6.93 -7.20 14.40
C GLU A 35 -6.52 -7.67 13.00
N LEU A 36 -5.30 -7.33 12.56
CA LEU A 36 -4.78 -7.76 11.25
C LEU A 36 -4.73 -9.28 11.09
N ILE A 37 -4.31 -10.01 12.14
CA ILE A 37 -4.28 -11.46 12.12
C ILE A 37 -5.69 -12.05 12.02
N LEU A 38 -6.66 -11.49 12.76
CA LEU A 38 -8.06 -11.94 12.70
C LEU A 38 -8.66 -11.73 11.31
N GLU A 39 -8.41 -10.57 10.68
CA GLU A 39 -8.81 -10.30 9.30
C GLU A 39 -8.20 -11.30 8.33
N GLN A 40 -6.90 -11.57 8.47
CA GLN A 40 -6.22 -12.54 7.62
C GLN A 40 -6.79 -13.96 7.79
N ILE A 41 -7.13 -14.37 9.01
CA ILE A 41 -7.80 -15.65 9.27
C ILE A 41 -9.17 -15.69 8.59
N ALA A 42 -9.96 -14.61 8.67
CA ALA A 42 -11.26 -14.53 8.02
C ALA A 42 -11.12 -14.67 6.48
N ILE A 43 -10.15 -13.97 5.88
CA ILE A 43 -9.85 -14.06 4.45
C ILE A 43 -9.43 -15.48 4.05
N LEU A 44 -8.48 -16.08 4.78
CA LEU A 44 -8.00 -17.44 4.50
C LEU A 44 -9.10 -18.48 4.64
N ARG A 45 -10.00 -18.30 5.63
CA ARG A 45 -11.18 -19.15 5.80
C ARG A 45 -12.12 -19.01 4.61
N GLY A 46 -12.38 -17.79 4.15
CA GLY A 46 -13.19 -17.52 2.95
C GLY A 46 -12.56 -18.08 1.67
N GLN A 47 -11.23 -18.05 1.53
CA GLN A 47 -10.55 -18.67 0.39
C GLN A 47 -10.63 -20.20 0.43
N ARG A 48 -10.43 -20.81 1.60
CA ARG A 48 -10.41 -22.27 1.78
C ARG A 48 -11.80 -22.91 1.71
N PHE A 49 -12.82 -22.24 2.22
CA PHE A 49 -14.19 -22.75 2.30
C PHE A 49 -15.19 -21.94 1.45
N GLY A 50 -14.70 -21.08 0.54
CA GLY A 50 -15.56 -20.33 -0.39
C GLY A 50 -15.78 -21.06 -1.72
N ARG A 51 -16.59 -20.45 -2.59
CA ARG A 51 -17.06 -21.01 -3.88
C ARG A 51 -15.95 -21.58 -4.78
N HIS A 52 -14.73 -21.04 -4.73
CA HIS A 52 -13.59 -21.54 -5.53
C HIS A 52 -13.06 -22.91 -5.07
N SER A 53 -13.28 -23.26 -3.79
CA SER A 53 -12.96 -24.56 -3.20
C SER A 53 -14.07 -25.58 -3.47
N GLU A 54 -15.32 -25.11 -3.54
CA GLU A 54 -16.53 -25.90 -3.86
C GLU A 54 -16.75 -26.07 -5.37
N LYS A 55 -15.72 -26.44 -6.13
CA LYS A 55 -15.93 -26.88 -7.53
C LYS A 55 -16.67 -28.23 -7.53
N MET A 56 -17.98 -28.22 -7.34
CA MET A 56 -18.89 -29.37 -7.44
C MET A 56 -19.13 -29.83 -8.88
N ASN A 57 -18.25 -29.49 -9.84
CA ASN A 57 -18.29 -30.02 -11.20
C ASN A 57 -18.01 -31.54 -11.29
N VAL A 58 -17.89 -32.23 -10.15
CA VAL A 58 -17.50 -33.65 -10.06
C VAL A 58 -18.70 -34.56 -9.75
N ILE A 59 -19.83 -34.03 -9.26
CA ILE A 59 -21.00 -34.86 -8.90
C ILE A 59 -22.26 -34.29 -9.53
N ASP A 60 -22.61 -34.85 -10.70
CA ASP A 60 -23.85 -34.55 -11.40
C ASP A 60 -25.05 -35.00 -10.53
N GLY A 61 -25.94 -34.09 -10.18
CA GLY A 61 -27.18 -34.38 -9.44
C GLY A 61 -27.20 -34.08 -7.94
N GLN A 62 -26.16 -33.50 -7.34
CA GLN A 62 -26.24 -33.03 -5.94
C GLN A 62 -26.88 -31.63 -5.87
N MET A 63 -28.12 -31.55 -5.39
CA MET A 63 -28.76 -30.26 -5.06
C MET A 63 -27.97 -29.58 -3.94
N SER A 64 -27.34 -28.46 -4.26
CA SER A 64 -26.67 -27.62 -3.28
C SER A 64 -27.72 -26.99 -2.35
N LEU A 65 -27.71 -27.39 -1.08
CA LEU A 65 -28.52 -26.77 -0.03
C LEU A 65 -27.89 -25.41 0.32
N PHE A 66 -28.14 -24.41 -0.51
CA PHE A 66 -27.69 -23.04 -0.28
C PHE A 66 -28.46 -22.43 0.90
N PHE A 67 -27.85 -22.41 2.09
CA PHE A 67 -28.39 -21.70 3.28
C PHE A 67 -28.36 -20.16 3.14
N ASN A 68 -27.96 -19.64 1.97
CA ASN A 68 -27.98 -18.24 1.60
C ASN A 68 -28.79 -18.06 0.30
N GLU A 69 -30.08 -18.35 0.38
CA GLU A 69 -31.05 -18.27 -0.72
C GLU A 69 -31.05 -16.93 -1.48
N PRO A 70 -30.98 -15.73 -0.84
CA PRO A 70 -31.06 -14.47 -1.60
C PRO A 70 -29.82 -14.19 -2.45
N GLU A 71 -28.63 -14.60 -2.03
CA GLU A 71 -27.39 -14.41 -2.81
C GLU A 71 -27.21 -15.49 -3.88
N ALA A 72 -27.67 -16.73 -3.60
CA ALA A 72 -27.69 -17.81 -4.57
C ALA A 72 -28.64 -17.50 -5.75
N THR A 73 -29.85 -17.02 -5.46
CA THR A 73 -30.85 -16.64 -6.48
C THR A 73 -30.43 -15.40 -7.27
N ALA A 74 -29.70 -14.45 -6.69
CA ALA A 74 -29.14 -13.32 -7.45
C ALA A 74 -28.02 -13.72 -8.42
N SER A 75 -27.33 -14.83 -8.15
CA SER A 75 -26.25 -15.36 -8.99
C SER A 75 -26.74 -16.34 -10.07
N GLU A 76 -28.02 -16.73 -10.07
CA GLU A 76 -28.63 -17.60 -11.06
C GLU A 76 -28.98 -16.81 -12.35
N PRO A 77 -28.64 -17.35 -13.54
CA PRO A 77 -28.95 -16.67 -14.79
C PRO A 77 -30.46 -16.75 -15.06
N GLY A 78 -31.18 -15.66 -14.80
CA GLY A 78 -32.62 -15.51 -15.10
C GLY A 78 -33.46 -14.85 -14.00
N THR A 79 -32.92 -14.70 -12.78
CA THR A 79 -33.57 -14.06 -11.62
C THR A 79 -33.03 -12.67 -11.30
N GLN A 80 -32.09 -12.16 -12.11
CA GLN A 80 -31.77 -10.74 -12.13
C GLN A 80 -33.02 -9.97 -12.55
N ALA A 81 -33.75 -9.42 -11.58
CA ALA A 81 -34.57 -8.26 -11.87
C ALA A 81 -33.65 -7.24 -12.56
N GLU A 82 -34.07 -6.70 -13.70
CA GLU A 82 -33.32 -5.65 -14.40
C GLU A 82 -32.97 -4.57 -13.38
N GLU A 83 -31.71 -4.53 -12.96
CA GLU A 83 -31.17 -3.39 -12.23
C GLU A 83 -31.47 -2.16 -13.09
N PRO A 84 -31.93 -1.04 -12.49
CA PRO A 84 -32.13 0.17 -13.27
C PRO A 84 -30.84 0.47 -14.01
N ASP A 85 -30.93 0.61 -15.33
CA ASP A 85 -29.79 0.82 -16.22
C ASP A 85 -29.10 2.11 -15.77
N PHE A 86 -28.10 1.98 -14.91
CA PHE A 86 -27.16 3.05 -14.71
C PHE A 86 -26.52 3.21 -16.08
N GLU A 87 -26.63 4.39 -16.69
CA GLU A 87 -25.78 4.76 -17.81
C GLU A 87 -24.34 4.67 -17.31
N GLU A 88 -23.78 3.47 -17.38
CA GLU A 88 -22.38 3.20 -17.17
C GLU A 88 -21.75 3.82 -18.39
N VAL A 89 -21.41 5.11 -18.27
CA VAL A 89 -20.51 5.77 -19.19
C VAL A 89 -19.25 4.93 -19.12
N VAL A 90 -19.14 3.93 -19.99
CA VAL A 90 -17.94 3.15 -20.17
C VAL A 90 -16.93 4.17 -20.63
N ILE A 91 -16.18 4.72 -19.67
CA ILE A 91 -15.07 5.62 -19.96
C ILE A 91 -14.07 4.73 -20.67
N ARG A 92 -14.19 4.62 -21.99
CA ARG A 92 -13.20 4.02 -22.86
C ARG A 92 -11.96 4.89 -22.69
N ARG A 93 -11.11 4.53 -21.73
CA ARG A 93 -9.87 5.24 -21.44
C ARG A 93 -9.04 5.19 -22.72
N LYS A 94 -8.97 6.32 -23.42
CA LYS A 94 -8.15 6.46 -24.62
C LYS A 94 -6.73 6.05 -24.25
N LYS A 95 -6.09 5.21 -25.07
CA LYS A 95 -4.69 4.87 -24.89
C LYS A 95 -3.89 6.17 -24.87
N LYS A 96 -3.10 6.38 -23.81
CA LYS A 96 -2.23 7.56 -23.72
C LYS A 96 -1.31 7.56 -24.93
N GLN A 97 -1.34 8.63 -25.72
CA GLN A 97 -0.47 8.76 -26.88
C GLN A 97 0.99 8.84 -26.40
N LYS A 98 1.86 8.01 -26.98
CA LYS A 98 3.30 8.02 -26.70
C LYS A 98 3.85 9.42 -27.03
N GLY A 99 4.56 10.03 -26.09
CA GLY A 99 5.12 11.38 -26.25
C GLY A 99 4.31 12.54 -25.67
N LYS A 100 3.03 12.32 -25.29
CA LYS A 100 2.19 13.40 -24.72
C LYS A 100 2.83 14.10 -23.51
N ARG A 101 3.40 13.31 -22.60
CA ARG A 101 4.08 13.84 -21.42
C ARG A 101 5.25 14.76 -21.77
N GLU A 102 6.00 14.45 -22.82
CA GLU A 102 7.12 15.31 -23.24
C GLU A 102 6.60 16.59 -23.90
N ASP A 103 5.58 16.49 -24.74
CA ASP A 103 4.93 17.65 -25.36
C ASP A 103 4.35 18.61 -24.31
N ASP A 104 3.66 18.07 -23.30
CA ASP A 104 3.06 18.86 -22.21
C ASP A 104 4.11 19.56 -21.34
N LEU A 105 5.32 18.97 -21.20
CA LEU A 105 6.42 19.51 -20.40
C LEU A 105 7.33 20.49 -21.16
N LYS A 106 7.24 20.59 -22.50
CA LYS A 106 8.13 21.45 -23.32
C LYS A 106 8.01 22.94 -23.00
N GLY A 107 6.84 23.40 -22.55
CA GLY A 107 6.60 24.82 -22.26
C GLY A 107 6.93 25.24 -20.82
N MET A 108 7.32 24.31 -19.96
CA MET A 108 7.57 24.61 -18.54
C MET A 108 9.04 25.02 -18.30
N PRO A 109 9.32 25.93 -17.36
CA PRO A 109 10.69 26.24 -16.97
C PRO A 109 11.35 25.00 -16.36
N VAL A 110 12.56 24.67 -16.83
CA VAL A 110 13.33 23.51 -16.36
C VAL A 110 14.57 24.00 -15.63
N THR A 111 14.63 23.73 -14.33
CA THR A 111 15.84 23.96 -13.51
C THR A 111 16.68 22.70 -13.51
N VAL A 112 17.92 22.79 -14.02
CA VAL A 112 18.85 21.65 -14.06
C VAL A 112 19.79 21.73 -12.86
N ILE A 113 19.62 20.80 -11.91
CA ILE A 113 20.51 20.65 -10.76
C ILE A 113 21.51 19.53 -11.08
N LYS A 114 22.79 19.88 -11.16
CA LYS A 114 23.88 18.91 -11.36
C LYS A 114 24.47 18.53 -10.01
N HIS A 115 24.55 17.22 -9.75
CA HIS A 115 25.19 16.68 -8.56
C HIS A 115 26.56 16.11 -8.95
N GLU A 116 27.47 16.99 -9.39
CA GLU A 116 28.84 16.62 -9.76
C GLU A 116 29.82 17.14 -8.70
N MET A 117 30.81 16.32 -8.34
CA MET A 117 31.96 16.74 -7.51
C MET A 117 33.08 17.25 -8.42
N SER A 118 33.87 18.20 -7.95
CA SER A 118 35.05 18.66 -8.69
C SER A 118 36.15 17.58 -8.73
N GLU A 119 37.05 17.66 -9.71
CA GLU A 119 38.14 16.69 -9.84
C GLU A 119 39.11 16.71 -8.64
N GLU A 120 39.23 17.86 -7.97
CA GLU A 120 40.08 18.04 -6.79
C GLU A 120 39.49 17.31 -5.58
N GLU A 121 38.19 17.48 -5.33
CA GLU A 121 37.45 16.77 -4.27
C GLU A 121 37.41 15.25 -4.50
N LEU A 122 37.33 14.82 -5.77
CA LEU A 122 37.38 13.40 -6.12
C LEU A 122 38.75 12.77 -5.84
N LYS A 123 39.85 13.51 -6.08
CA LYS A 123 41.21 13.05 -5.76
C LYS A 123 41.45 12.98 -4.25
N GLU A 124 40.87 13.90 -3.48
CA GLU A 124 40.92 13.86 -2.03
C GLU A 124 40.09 12.70 -1.45
N ALA A 125 38.88 12.48 -1.97
CA ALA A 125 38.00 11.39 -1.52
C ALA A 125 38.48 9.99 -1.96
N PHE A 126 39.10 9.89 -3.14
CA PHE A 126 39.63 8.66 -3.71
C PHE A 126 41.12 8.79 -4.05
N PRO A 127 42.01 8.82 -3.04
CA PRO A 127 43.45 9.01 -3.24
C PRO A 127 44.11 7.87 -4.03
N ASP A 128 43.50 6.69 -4.04
CA ASP A 128 44.00 5.52 -4.76
C ASP A 128 43.79 5.58 -6.28
N GLY A 129 43.09 6.61 -6.80
CA GLY A 129 42.87 6.84 -8.23
C GLY A 129 42.04 5.77 -8.96
N LYS A 130 41.54 4.76 -8.24
CA LYS A 130 40.77 3.64 -8.76
C LYS A 130 39.26 3.86 -8.62
N TYR A 131 38.75 4.99 -9.11
CA TYR A 131 37.30 5.18 -9.24
C TYR A 131 36.88 4.98 -10.70
N LYS A 132 35.68 4.45 -10.90
CA LYS A 132 35.06 4.30 -12.22
C LYS A 132 33.73 5.04 -12.21
N ARG A 133 33.54 5.98 -13.13
CA ARG A 133 32.26 6.68 -13.29
C ARG A 133 31.22 5.70 -13.82
N LEU A 134 30.14 5.54 -13.06
CA LEU A 134 28.94 4.83 -13.49
C LEU A 134 28.14 5.72 -14.45
N PRO A 135 27.26 5.14 -15.29
CA PRO A 135 26.35 5.95 -16.11
C PRO A 135 25.47 6.81 -15.21
N ASP A 136 25.27 8.08 -15.60
CA ASP A 136 24.52 9.03 -14.79
C ASP A 136 23.02 8.73 -14.83
N GLU A 137 22.37 8.69 -13.66
CA GLU A 137 20.91 8.56 -13.55
C GLU A 137 20.25 9.94 -13.62
N VAL A 138 19.58 10.22 -14.74
CA VAL A 138 18.84 11.48 -14.94
C VAL A 138 17.36 11.25 -14.70
N TYR A 139 16.81 11.94 -13.70
CA TYR A 139 15.36 11.94 -13.42
C TYR A 139 14.78 13.35 -13.52
N LYS A 140 13.49 13.45 -13.88
CA LYS A 140 12.75 14.72 -13.97
C LYS A 140 11.67 14.74 -12.88
N ARG A 141 11.65 15.78 -12.04
CA ARG A 141 10.58 16.02 -11.04
C ARG A 141 9.82 17.29 -11.40
N LEU A 142 8.51 17.27 -11.16
CA LEU A 142 7.64 18.43 -11.30
C LEU A 142 7.33 18.95 -9.89
N GLU A 143 7.72 20.18 -9.61
CA GLU A 143 7.34 20.86 -8.37
C GLU A 143 6.03 21.62 -8.61
N PHE A 144 5.03 21.39 -7.76
CA PHE A 144 3.73 22.04 -7.85
C PHE A 144 3.64 23.15 -6.81
N HIS A 145 3.50 24.40 -7.27
CA HIS A 145 3.18 25.52 -6.40
C HIS A 145 1.67 25.76 -6.43
N PRO A 146 0.97 25.69 -5.28
CA PRO A 146 -0.46 25.95 -5.23
C PRO A 146 -0.75 27.40 -5.62
N ALA A 147 -1.94 27.63 -6.18
CA ALA A 147 -2.41 28.98 -6.50
C ALA A 147 -2.48 29.81 -5.21
N SER A 148 -1.79 30.95 -5.23
CA SER A 148 -1.87 31.95 -4.18
C SER A 148 -2.93 32.96 -4.59
N PHE A 149 -3.85 33.32 -3.68
CA PHE A 149 -4.82 34.37 -3.91
C PHE A 149 -4.23 35.68 -3.34
N GLU A 150 -4.16 36.72 -4.15
CA GLU A 150 -3.95 38.11 -3.71
C GLU A 150 -5.29 38.84 -3.59
#